data_AF-A0A6V7Y2R6-F1
#
_entry.id   AF-A0A6V7Y2R6-F1
#
_cell.length_a   1.000
_cell.length_b   1.000
_cell.length_c   1.000
_cell.angle_alpha   90.00
_cell.angle_beta   90.00
_cell.angle_gamma   90.00
#
_symmetry.space_group_name_H-M   'P 1'
#
loop_
_entity.id
_entity.type
_entity.pdbx_description
1 polymer ?
#
loop_
_entity_poly.entity_id
_entity_poly.type
_entity_poly.pdbx_seq_one_letter_code
_entity_poly.pdbx_strand_id
1 'polypeptide(L)'
;MILFLIQRKDVLNYGNFLGMNKKKKEPELIFYERNDENGPKLSDFIQVNLGNKSEGIKEVLSCAYGVKGCVGKKRTLYIYQNQTRVHIDEVENLGDFIEIEVCLRDNQTEDEGKEILINLSNIWIYQMMI
;
A
#
# COMPACT_ATOMS: atom_id res chain seq x y z
N MET A 1 -10.78 -7.78 -13.30
CA MET A 1 -9.69 -6.90 -13.74
C MET A 1 -10.04 -5.45 -13.39
N ILE A 2 -9.47 -4.89 -12.32
CA ILE A 2 -9.64 -3.48 -11.98
C ILE A 2 -8.27 -2.82 -12.05
N LEU A 3 -8.02 -2.07 -13.13
CA LEU A 3 -6.85 -1.23 -13.22
C LEU A 3 -7.12 0.05 -12.41
N PHE A 4 -6.49 0.19 -11.24
CA PHE A 4 -6.50 1.46 -10.52
C PHE A 4 -5.34 2.31 -11.03
N LEU A 5 -5.67 3.37 -11.76
CA LEU A 5 -4.73 4.42 -12.12
C LEU A 5 -4.60 5.36 -10.90
N ILE A 6 -3.84 4.94 -9.89
CA ILE A 6 -3.58 5.78 -8.72
C ILE A 6 -2.48 6.77 -9.10
N GLN A 7 -2.84 8.01 -9.45
CA GLN A 7 -1.89 9.12 -9.39
C GLN A 7 -1.54 9.36 -7.91
N ARG A 8 -0.53 8.65 -7.42
CA ARG A 8 0.02 8.84 -6.08
C ARG A 8 0.68 10.21 -5.99
N LYS A 9 0.07 11.15 -5.27
CA LYS A 9 0.80 12.25 -4.62
C LYS A 9 1.26 11.80 -3.23
N ASP A 10 1.96 10.66 -3.16
CA ASP A 10 2.40 10.13 -1.88
C ASP A 10 3.64 10.90 -1.41
N VAL A 11 3.52 11.65 -0.32
CA VAL A 11 4.69 11.99 0.51
C VAL A 11 4.95 10.79 1.41
N LEU A 12 5.98 10.00 1.09
CA LEU A 12 6.38 8.85 1.91
C LEU A 12 7.31 9.33 3.03
N ASN A 13 6.87 9.13 4.27
CA ASN A 13 7.74 9.20 5.44
C ASN A 13 8.18 7.77 5.80
N TYR A 14 9.47 7.49 5.68
CA TYR A 14 10.07 6.24 6.14
C TYR A 14 10.46 6.37 7.61
N GLY A 15 9.78 5.64 8.48
CA GLY A 15 10.14 5.53 9.90
C GLY A 15 10.67 4.15 10.23
N ASN A 16 11.94 4.02 10.60
CA ASN A 16 12.27 3.06 11.65
C ASN A 16 11.73 3.65 12.95
N PHE A 17 11.44 2.84 13.99
CA PHE A 17 10.90 3.30 15.29
C PHE A 17 11.70 4.45 15.98
N LEU A 18 12.79 4.94 15.37
CA LEU A 18 13.69 6.00 15.82
C LEU A 18 13.94 7.15 14.80
N GLY A 19 13.20 7.30 13.70
CA GLY A 19 13.33 8.51 12.87
C GLY A 19 12.60 8.51 11.51
N MET A 20 11.92 9.61 11.19
CA MET A 20 11.17 9.84 9.94
C MET A 20 12.07 10.46 8.85
N ASN A 21 12.33 9.73 7.76
CA ASN A 21 12.94 10.24 6.54
C ASN A 21 11.87 10.57 5.50
N LYS A 22 11.77 11.84 5.08
CA LYS A 22 10.92 12.28 3.97
C LYS A 22 11.57 11.91 2.64
N LYS A 23 10.98 11.01 1.85
CA LYS A 23 11.43 10.72 0.49
C LYS A 23 10.29 10.97 -0.50
N LYS A 24 10.55 11.81 -1.50
CA LYS A 24 9.62 11.98 -2.63
C LYS A 24 9.62 10.67 -3.44
N LYS A 25 8.45 10.07 -3.62
CA LYS A 25 8.31 8.87 -4.46
C LYS A 25 8.26 9.27 -5.93
N GLU A 26 8.94 8.51 -6.77
CA GLU A 26 8.81 8.60 -8.22
C GLU A 26 7.45 8.04 -8.67
N PRO A 27 6.93 8.48 -9.82
CA PRO A 27 5.66 7.98 -10.35
C PRO A 27 5.77 6.51 -10.76
N GLU A 28 4.74 5.74 -10.44
CA GLU A 28 4.70 4.30 -10.64
C GLU A 28 3.33 3.86 -11.18
N LEU A 29 3.33 2.79 -11.97
CA LEU A 29 2.13 2.05 -12.33
C LEU A 29 2.14 0.74 -11.55
N ILE A 30 1.00 0.40 -10.94
CA ILE A 30 0.86 -0.86 -10.20
C ILE A 30 -0.39 -1.58 -10.67
N PHE A 31 -0.21 -2.81 -11.13
CA PHE A 31 -1.28 -3.76 -11.37
C PHE A 31 -1.47 -4.61 -10.12
N TYR A 32 -2.72 -4.88 -9.76
CA TYR A 32 -3.08 -5.77 -8.66
C TYR A 32 -4.02 -6.87 -9.14
N GLU A 33 -3.76 -8.09 -8.70
CA GLU A 33 -4.66 -9.22 -8.80
C GLU A 33 -5.01 -9.68 -7.38
N ARG A 34 -6.29 -9.55 -7.02
CA ARG A 34 -6.80 -9.84 -5.68
C ARG A 34 -8.29 -10.14 -5.73
N ASN A 35 -8.75 -10.97 -4.79
CA ASN A 35 -10.17 -11.21 -4.58
C ASN A 35 -10.82 -10.02 -3.87
N ASP A 36 -12.10 -9.77 -4.16
CA ASP A 36 -12.88 -8.72 -3.52
C ASP A 36 -13.59 -9.24 -2.28
N GLU A 37 -12.79 -9.62 -1.28
CA GLU A 37 -13.26 -10.20 -0.01
C GLU A 37 -12.89 -9.32 1.18
N ASN A 38 -13.63 -9.47 2.28
CA ASN A 38 -13.33 -8.81 3.55
C ASN A 38 -12.27 -9.59 4.33
N GLY A 39 -11.48 -8.89 5.15
CA GLY A 39 -10.43 -9.50 5.97
C GLY A 39 -9.10 -9.71 5.23
N PRO A 40 -8.17 -10.47 5.85
CA PRO A 40 -6.87 -10.78 5.26
C PRO A 40 -7.01 -11.53 3.94
N LYS A 41 -6.37 -11.03 2.88
CA LYS A 41 -6.42 -11.63 1.56
C LYS A 41 -5.11 -11.49 0.81
N LEU A 42 -4.80 -12.50 0.01
CA LEU A 42 -3.67 -12.45 -0.90
C LEU A 42 -3.88 -11.35 -1.95
N SER A 43 -2.79 -10.67 -2.32
CA SER A 43 -2.78 -9.69 -3.39
C SER A 43 -1.45 -9.80 -4.12
N ASP A 44 -1.50 -10.29 -5.34
CA ASP A 44 -0.36 -10.27 -6.25
C ASP A 44 -0.30 -8.92 -6.94
N PHE A 45 0.91 -8.39 -7.13
CA PHE A 45 1.08 -7.10 -7.76
C PHE A 45 2.33 -7.02 -8.63
N ILE A 46 2.22 -6.21 -9.69
CA ILE A 46 3.34 -5.85 -10.57
C ILE A 46 3.49 -4.34 -10.50
N GLN A 47 4.68 -3.88 -10.11
CA GLN A 47 5.00 -2.45 -9.97
C GLN A 47 6.09 -2.05 -10.95
N VAL A 48 5.85 -0.96 -11.68
CA VAL A 48 6.79 -0.40 -12.66
C VAL A 48 7.00 1.09 -12.37
N ASN A 49 8.26 1.51 -12.28
CA ASN A 49 8.62 2.92 -12.22
C ASN A 49 8.46 3.56 -13.61
N LEU A 50 7.74 4.67 -13.69
CA LEU A 50 7.43 5.33 -14.95
C LEU A 50 8.39 6.48 -15.30
N GLY A 51 9.09 7.02 -14.30
CA GLY A 51 9.93 8.21 -14.43
C GLY A 51 9.26 9.33 -15.22
N ASN A 52 9.95 9.83 -16.24
CA ASN A 52 9.48 10.92 -17.10
C ASN A 52 8.34 10.54 -18.07
N LYS A 53 7.99 9.26 -18.22
CA LYS A 53 6.92 8.78 -19.12
C LYS A 53 5.54 8.78 -18.46
N SER A 54 5.48 9.12 -17.17
CA SER A 54 4.27 9.02 -16.35
C SER A 54 3.06 9.74 -16.93
N GLU A 55 3.22 10.96 -17.47
CA GLU A 55 2.09 11.72 -18.01
C GLU A 55 1.51 11.09 -19.29
N GLY A 56 2.36 10.68 -20.23
CA GLY A 56 1.91 10.02 -21.46
C GLY A 56 1.26 8.66 -21.19
N ILE A 57 1.78 7.88 -20.24
CA ILE A 57 1.16 6.60 -19.85
C ILE A 57 -0.19 6.82 -19.19
N LYS A 58 -0.31 7.84 -18.32
CA LYS A 58 -1.58 8.22 -17.72
C LYS A 58 -2.59 8.61 -18.79
N GLU A 59 -2.20 9.41 -19.79
CA GLU A 59 -3.09 9.82 -20.88
C GLU A 59 -3.61 8.60 -21.66
N VAL A 60 -2.71 7.73 -22.12
CA VAL A 60 -3.07 6.51 -22.86
C VAL A 60 -4.05 5.64 -22.08
N LEU A 61 -3.75 5.37 -20.81
CA LEU A 61 -4.60 4.53 -19.97
C LEU A 61 -5.94 5.20 -19.63
N SER A 62 -5.97 6.53 -19.48
CA SER A 62 -7.20 7.30 -19.29
C SER A 62 -8.11 7.21 -20.51
N CYS A 63 -7.55 7.28 -21.72
CA CYS A 63 -8.30 7.10 -22.97
C CYS A 63 -8.80 5.66 -23.14
N ALA A 64 -7.98 4.66 -22.78
CA ALA A 64 -8.32 3.24 -22.96
C ALA A 64 -9.36 2.72 -21.94
N TYR A 65 -9.28 3.15 -20.68
CA TYR A 65 -10.07 2.58 -19.57
C TYR A 65 -10.95 3.60 -18.84
N GLY A 66 -10.81 4.90 -19.13
CA GLY A 66 -11.39 5.97 -18.35
C GLY A 66 -10.68 6.18 -17.00
N VAL A 67 -11.07 7.25 -16.31
CA VAL A 67 -10.61 7.54 -14.94
C VAL A 67 -11.78 7.35 -13.99
N LYS A 68 -11.66 6.40 -13.05
CA LYS A 68 -12.68 6.17 -12.02
C LYS A 68 -12.66 7.24 -10.92
N GLY A 69 -11.49 7.81 -10.65
CA GLY A 69 -11.28 8.82 -9.63
C GLY A 69 -9.80 9.08 -9.38
N CYS A 70 -9.50 10.14 -8.64
CA CYS A 70 -8.15 10.46 -8.17
C CYS A 70 -8.16 10.50 -6.65
N VAL A 71 -7.17 9.88 -6.01
CA VAL A 71 -7.05 9.82 -4.55
C VAL A 71 -5.75 10.50 -4.13
N GLY A 72 -5.87 11.67 -3.50
CA GLY A 72 -4.77 12.35 -2.84
C GLY A 72 -4.60 11.84 -1.42
N LYS A 73 -3.38 11.46 -1.03
CA LYS A 73 -3.10 10.99 0.34
C LYS A 73 -1.67 11.23 0.77
N LYS A 74 -1.46 11.32 2.08
CA LYS A 74 -0.15 11.34 2.72
C LYS A 74 0.05 10.04 3.49
N ARG A 75 1.11 9.30 3.17
CA ARG A 75 1.39 7.96 3.71
C ARG A 75 2.62 7.98 4.61
N THR A 76 2.44 7.57 5.85
CA THR A 76 3.54 7.20 6.74
C THR A 76 3.70 5.68 6.71
N LEU A 77 4.88 5.20 6.34
CA LEU A 77 5.18 3.77 6.24
C LEU A 77 6.13 3.36 7.36
N TYR A 78 5.70 2.37 8.14
CA TYR A 78 6.56 1.64 9.07
C TYR A 78 6.86 0.25 8.52
N ILE A 79 8.09 -0.21 8.70
CA ILE A 79 8.50 -1.56 8.35
C ILE A 79 8.86 -2.29 9.64
N TYR A 80 8.11 -3.35 9.94
CA TYR A 80 8.34 -4.21 11.10
C TYR A 80 8.96 -5.53 10.65
N GLN A 81 10.08 -5.88 11.29
CA GLN A 81 10.87 -7.10 11.01
C GLN A 81 11.18 -7.32 9.51
N ASN A 82 11.31 -6.25 8.73
CA ASN A 82 11.56 -6.29 7.28
C ASN A 82 10.56 -7.11 6.45
N GLN A 83 9.38 -7.38 7.00
CA GLN A 83 8.37 -8.23 6.37
C GLN A 83 6.99 -7.58 6.39
N THR A 84 6.63 -6.97 7.53
CA THR A 84 5.32 -6.35 7.68
C THR A 84 5.43 -4.86 7.40
N ARG A 85 4.55 -4.35 6.55
CA ARG A 85 4.40 -2.93 6.25
C ARG A 85 3.15 -2.43 6.94
N VAL A 86 3.27 -1.33 7.67
CA VAL A 86 2.13 -0.63 8.26
C VAL A 86 2.03 0.72 7.57
N HIS A 87 0.96 0.91 6.81
CA HIS A 87 0.60 2.16 6.16
C HIS A 87 -0.35 2.93 7.06
N ILE A 88 0.03 4.16 7.41
CA ILE A 88 -0.88 5.14 8.00
C ILE A 88 -1.14 6.20 6.93
N ASP A 89 -2.36 6.22 6.42
CA ASP A 89 -2.77 7.05 5.28
C ASP A 89 -3.75 8.13 5.73
N GLU A 90 -3.34 9.38 5.61
CA GLU A 90 -4.21 10.56 5.69
C GLU A 90 -4.78 10.82 4.28
N VAL A 91 -6.04 10.48 4.03
CA VAL A 91 -6.68 10.57 2.70
C VAL A 91 -7.53 11.83 2.61
N GLU A 92 -7.27 12.65 1.59
CA GLU A 92 -7.98 13.89 1.35
C GLU A 92 -9.49 13.66 1.24
N ASN A 93 -10.27 14.36 2.08
CA ASN A 93 -11.73 14.30 2.16
C ASN A 93 -12.35 12.93 2.54
N LEU A 94 -11.54 11.97 3.01
CA LEU A 94 -12.03 10.67 3.51
C LEU A 94 -11.60 10.35 4.94
N GLY A 95 -10.52 10.97 5.42
CA GLY A 95 -10.01 10.78 6.79
C GLY A 95 -8.80 9.84 6.83
N ASP A 96 -8.57 9.24 8.00
CA ASP A 96 -7.36 8.48 8.28
C ASP A 96 -7.61 6.97 8.23
N PHE A 97 -6.66 6.25 7.62
CA PHE A 97 -6.74 4.81 7.40
C PHE A 97 -5.45 4.12 7.83
N ILE A 98 -5.58 2.89 8.35
CA ILE A 98 -4.45 2.02 8.64
C ILE A 98 -4.59 0.75 7.79
N GLU A 99 -3.50 0.38 7.13
CA GLU A 99 -3.39 -0.85 6.35
C GLU A 99 -2.13 -1.60 6.78
N ILE A 100 -2.26 -2.90 7.00
CA ILE A 100 -1.16 -3.79 7.41
C ILE A 100 -1.00 -4.86 6.34
N GLU A 101 0.19 -4.95 5.77
CA GLU A 101 0.54 -5.90 4.72
C GLU A 101 1.70 -6.78 5.18
N VAL A 102 1.58 -8.09 5.01
CA VAL A 102 2.68 -9.04 5.21
C VAL A 102 3.22 -9.43 3.85
N CYS A 103 4.47 -9.06 3.54
CA CYS A 103 5.14 -9.57 2.36
C CYS A 103 5.53 -11.03 2.58
N LEU A 104 4.89 -11.95 1.86
CA LEU A 104 5.27 -13.36 1.86
C LEU A 104 6.70 -13.52 1.34
N ARG A 105 7.46 -14.38 1.99
CA ARG A 105 8.76 -14.85 1.50
C ARG A 105 8.52 -16.05 0.58
N ASP A 106 9.49 -16.37 -0.28
CA ASP A 106 9.37 -17.45 -1.28
C ASP A 106 8.95 -18.81 -0.69
N ASN A 107 9.26 -19.05 0.58
CA ASN A 107 8.96 -20.29 1.29
C ASN A 107 7.73 -20.21 2.21
N GLN A 108 6.94 -19.13 2.13
CA GLN A 108 5.76 -18.94 2.98
C GLN A 108 4.47 -19.05 2.18
N THR A 109 3.51 -19.72 2.80
CA THR A 109 2.15 -19.88 2.34
C THR A 109 1.28 -18.66 2.72
N GLU A 110 0.12 -18.55 2.08
CA GLU A 110 -0.87 -17.53 2.43
C GLU A 110 -1.33 -17.66 3.90
N ASP A 111 -1.53 -18.88 4.39
CA ASP A 111 -1.99 -19.13 5.76
C ASP A 111 -0.95 -18.70 6.81
N GLU A 112 0.34 -18.94 6.57
CA GLU A 112 1.40 -18.42 7.43
C GLU A 112 1.42 -16.89 7.45
N GLY A 113 1.17 -16.24 6.30
CA GLY A 113 1.04 -14.78 6.22
C GLY A 113 -0.16 -14.25 7.01
N LYS A 114 -1.31 -14.93 6.92
CA LYS A 114 -2.51 -14.61 7.70
C LYS A 114 -2.26 -14.74 9.19
N GLU A 115 -1.58 -15.79 9.62
CA GLU A 115 -1.24 -16.01 11.03
C GLU A 115 -0.35 -14.88 11.58
N ILE A 116 0.67 -14.46 10.83
CA ILE A 116 1.52 -13.31 11.19
C ILE A 116 0.67 -12.04 11.35
N LEU A 117 -0.24 -11.78 10.41
CA LEU A 117 -1.10 -10.59 10.44
C LEU A 117 -2.06 -10.59 11.63
N ILE A 118 -2.66 -11.74 11.95
CA ILE A 118 -3.57 -11.91 13.09
C ILE A 118 -2.80 -11.71 14.40
N ASN A 119 -1.63 -12.34 14.53
CA ASN A 119 -0.80 -12.21 15.73
C ASN A 119 -0.35 -10.77 15.97
N LEU A 120 0.03 -10.04 14.92
CA LEU A 120 0.37 -8.62 15.01
C LEU A 120 -0.84 -7.77 15.41
N SER A 121 -1.99 -8.02 14.79
CA SER A 121 -3.22 -7.26 15.09
C SER A 121 -3.63 -7.43 16.56
N ASN A 122 -3.52 -8.65 17.10
CA ASN A 122 -3.81 -8.94 18.50
C ASN A 122 -2.84 -8.19 19.43
N ILE A 123 -1.53 -8.23 19.17
CA ILE A 123 -0.53 -7.51 19.98
C ILE A 123 -0.82 -6.01 20.03
N TRP A 124 -1.15 -5.40 18.89
CA TRP A 124 -1.39 -3.96 18.80
C TRP A 124 -2.71 -3.56 19.47
N ILE A 125 -3.75 -4.39 19.39
CA ILE A 125 -5.01 -4.18 20.11
C ILE A 125 -4.77 -4.19 21.63
N TYR A 126 -4.06 -5.20 22.14
CA TYR A 126 -3.80 -5.29 23.59
C TYR A 126 -2.85 -4.19 24.09
N GLN A 127 -1.86 -3.77 23.29
CA GLN A 127 -0.92 -2.70 23.66
C GLN A 127 -1.58 -1.30 23.62
N MET A 128 -2.68 -1.10 22.89
CA MET A 128 -3.44 0.16 22.85
C MET A 128 -4.48 0.29 23.98
N MET A 129 -4.81 -0.80 24.68
CA MET A 129 -5.77 -0.81 25.79
C MET A 129 -5.14 -0.56 27.17
N ILE A 130 -3.83 -0.30 27.22
CA ILE A 130 -3.08 0.12 28.41
C ILE A 130 -2.75 1.61 28.34
#